data_AF-A0A2E7V0X4-F1
#
_entry.id   AF-A0A2E7V0X4-F1
#
_cell.length_a   1.000
_cell.length_b   1.000
_cell.length_c   1.000
_cell.angle_alpha   90.00
_cell.angle_beta   90.00
_cell.angle_gamma   90.00
#
_symmetry.space_group_name_H-M   'P 1'
#
loop_
_entity.id
_entity.type
_entity.pdbx_description
1 polymer ?
#
loop_
_entity_poly.entity_id
_entity_poly.type
_entity_poly.pdbx_seq_one_letter_code
_entity_poly.pdbx_strand_id
1 'polypeptide(L)'
;MIKIRKDFWSDQDAPFIHFRQAKIEMTFADGKKVGTIKTLDFQEDAPTKAQWLESVQNQFDGVVDITFTDWGVQSCKAPEGHPAWNLIS
;
A
#
# COMPACT_ATOMS: atom_id res chain seq x y z
N MET A 1 1.42 2.87 -9.78
CA MET A 1 1.12 4.24 -10.24
C MET A 1 0.11 4.86 -9.27
N ILE A 2 0.49 5.92 -8.55
CA ILE A 2 -0.35 6.59 -7.54
C ILE A 2 -1.48 7.36 -8.23
N LYS A 3 -2.74 7.13 -7.83
CA LYS A 3 -3.91 7.88 -8.34
C LYS A 3 -4.13 9.12 -7.47
N ILE A 4 -4.07 10.28 -8.10
CA ILE A 4 -4.27 11.58 -7.46
C ILE A 4 -5.63 12.10 -7.92
N ARG A 5 -6.55 12.32 -6.98
CA ARG A 5 -7.84 12.99 -7.24
C ARG A 5 -7.80 14.38 -6.61
N LYS A 6 -8.20 15.38 -7.38
CA LYS A 6 -8.56 16.72 -6.89
C LYS A 6 -10.02 16.62 -6.46
N ASP A 7 -10.29 16.44 -5.16
CA ASP A 7 -11.67 16.44 -4.68
C ASP A 7 -12.20 17.88 -4.64
N PHE A 8 -13.39 18.06 -5.20
CA PHE A 8 -13.99 19.34 -5.59
C PHE A 8 -14.79 20.03 -4.46
N TRP A 9 -14.56 19.68 -3.20
CA TRP A 9 -15.35 20.18 -2.08
C TRP A 9 -14.45 20.62 -0.93
N SER A 10 -14.30 21.95 -0.85
CA SER A 10 -13.99 22.77 0.32
C SER A 10 -12.93 22.21 1.29
N ASP A 11 -11.75 22.85 1.22
CA ASP A 11 -10.57 22.70 2.06
C ASP A 11 -9.61 21.55 1.71
N GLN A 12 -8.55 21.86 0.94
CA GLN A 12 -7.13 21.60 1.30
C GLN A 12 -6.20 21.76 0.09
N ASP A 13 -5.33 22.77 0.12
CA ASP A 13 -4.25 23.02 -0.87
C ASP A 13 -3.19 21.91 -0.97
N ALA A 14 -3.38 20.78 -0.28
CA ALA A 14 -2.44 19.67 -0.23
C ALA A 14 -2.96 18.48 -1.05
N PRO A 15 -2.13 17.85 -1.91
CA PRO A 15 -2.53 16.67 -2.65
C PRO A 15 -2.74 15.49 -1.71
N PHE A 16 -3.66 14.60 -2.05
CA PHE A 16 -3.81 13.32 -1.36
C PHE A 16 -3.20 12.17 -2.15
N ILE A 17 -2.51 11.28 -1.44
CA ILE A 17 -1.94 10.04 -1.96
C ILE A 17 -2.88 8.91 -1.57
N HIS A 18 -3.24 8.09 -2.55
CA HIS A 18 -4.02 6.86 -2.33
C HIS A 18 -3.12 5.64 -2.51
N PHE A 19 -3.30 4.63 -1.66
CA PHE A 19 -2.54 3.39 -1.66
C PHE A 19 -3.37 2.25 -1.07
N ARG A 20 -3.02 1.00 -1.32
CA ARG A 20 -3.69 -0.17 -0.73
C ARG A 20 -2.86 -0.71 0.42
N GLN A 21 -3.48 -1.08 1.53
CA GLN A 21 -2.75 -1.54 2.71
C GLN A 21 -3.33 -2.83 3.27
N ALA A 22 -2.48 -3.73 3.75
CA ALA A 22 -2.90 -4.97 4.37
C ALA A 22 -2.02 -5.33 5.57
N LYS A 23 -2.62 -6.03 6.54
CA LYS A 23 -1.87 -6.78 7.55
C LYS A 23 -1.51 -8.14 6.97
N ILE A 24 -0.22 -8.46 6.94
CA ILE A 24 0.30 -9.72 6.43
C ILE A 24 0.90 -10.53 7.58
N GLU A 25 0.58 -11.82 7.67
CA GLU A 25 1.30 -12.78 8.49
C GLU A 25 2.08 -13.72 7.58
N MET A 26 3.40 -13.64 7.65
CA MET A 26 4.34 -14.39 6.83
C MET A 26 4.72 -15.69 7.51
N THR A 27 4.84 -16.77 6.75
CA THR A 27 5.39 -18.05 7.18
C THR A 27 6.70 -18.30 6.43
N PHE A 28 7.77 -18.55 7.18
CA PHE A 28 9.11 -18.82 6.64
C PHE A 28 9.34 -20.33 6.48
N ALA A 29 10.34 -20.70 5.68
CA ALA A 29 10.71 -22.10 5.44
C ALA A 29 11.06 -22.88 6.73
N ASP A 30 11.56 -22.20 7.76
CA ASP A 30 11.85 -22.76 9.08
C ASP A 30 10.60 -22.91 9.98
N GLY A 31 9.42 -22.56 9.47
CA GLY A 31 8.15 -22.60 10.19
C GLY A 31 7.87 -21.36 11.05
N LYS A 32 8.78 -20.38 11.11
CA LYS A 32 8.58 -19.15 11.87
C LYS A 32 7.46 -18.31 11.26
N LYS A 33 6.69 -17.63 12.12
CA LYS A 33 5.64 -16.69 11.71
C LYS A 33 5.94 -15.27 12.17
N VAL A 34 5.79 -14.29 11.27
CA VAL A 34 6.01 -12.86 11.56
C VAL A 34 4.91 -12.03 10.92
N GLY A 35 4.33 -11.12 11.69
CA GLY A 35 3.36 -10.14 11.20
C GLY A 35 4.02 -8.85 10.72
N THR A 36 3.53 -8.27 9.64
CA THR A 36 3.92 -6.95 9.13
C THR A 36 2.72 -6.24 8.53
N ILE A 37 2.83 -4.93 8.35
CA ILE A 37 1.93 -4.16 7.50
C ILE A 37 2.62 -3.95 6.15
N LYS A 38 1.90 -4.13 5.04
CA LYS A 38 2.39 -3.85 3.69
C LYS A 38 1.51 -2.86 2.97
N THR A 39 2.17 -2.06 2.16
CA THR A 39 1.56 -1.03 1.32
C THR A 39 1.88 -1.36 -0.12
N LEU A 40 0.86 -1.38 -0.97
CA LEU A 40 0.97 -1.42 -2.41
C LEU A 40 0.51 -0.09 -3.00
N ASP A 41 0.95 0.18 -4.22
CA ASP A 41 0.42 1.28 -5.01
C ASP A 41 -1.12 1.19 -5.13
N PHE A 42 -1.74 2.34 -5.41
CA PHE A 42 -3.18 2.38 -5.67
C PHE A 42 -3.58 1.38 -6.75
N GLN A 43 -4.60 0.58 -6.42
CA GLN A 43 -5.28 -0.30 -7.35
C GLN A 43 -6.75 -0.42 -6.94
N GLU A 44 -7.61 -0.31 -7.96
CA GLU A 44 -9.06 -0.29 -7.80
C GLU A 44 -9.57 -1.65 -7.32
N ASP A 45 -9.11 -2.70 -7.99
CA ASP A 45 -9.39 -4.09 -7.61
C ASP A 45 -8.55 -4.54 -6.42
N ALA A 46 -9.10 -5.51 -5.68
CA ALA A 46 -8.40 -6.10 -4.54
C ALA A 46 -7.16 -6.88 -4.99
N PRO A 47 -5.99 -6.65 -4.37
CA PRO A 47 -4.81 -7.47 -4.61
C PRO A 47 -5.09 -8.94 -4.31
N THR A 48 -4.60 -9.80 -5.19
CA THR A 48 -4.57 -11.24 -4.96
C THR A 48 -3.53 -11.60 -3.88
N LYS A 49 -3.66 -12.80 -3.30
CA LYS A 49 -2.65 -13.36 -2.39
C LYS A 49 -1.24 -13.36 -3.02
N ALA A 50 -1.16 -13.66 -4.31
CA ALA A 50 0.12 -13.71 -5.03
C ALA A 50 0.79 -12.33 -5.10
N GLN A 51 0.02 -11.26 -5.35
CA GLN A 51 0.56 -9.90 -5.37
C GLN A 51 1.07 -9.46 -3.98
N TRP A 52 0.37 -9.83 -2.91
CA TRP A 52 0.86 -9.59 -1.55
C TRP A 52 2.11 -10.42 -1.23
N LEU A 53 2.16 -11.68 -1.69
CA LEU A 53 3.31 -12.55 -1.50
C LEU A 53 4.55 -11.99 -2.20
N GLU A 54 4.42 -11.55 -3.44
CA GLU A 54 5.50 -10.92 -4.20
C GLU A 54 6.02 -9.66 -3.49
N SER A 55 5.11 -8.82 -2.99
CA SER A 55 5.47 -7.61 -2.22
C SER A 55 6.29 -7.90 -0.97
N VAL A 56 5.99 -8.99 -0.25
CA VAL A 56 6.79 -9.38 0.93
C VAL A 56 8.09 -10.07 0.54
N GLN A 57 8.09 -10.91 -0.49
CA GLN A 57 9.28 -11.64 -0.93
C GLN A 57 10.36 -10.70 -1.47
N ASN A 58 9.97 -9.56 -2.07
CA ASN A 58 10.91 -8.52 -2.48
C ASN A 58 11.66 -7.85 -1.31
N GLN A 59 11.21 -8.04 -0.06
CA GLN A 59 11.79 -7.40 1.13
C GLN A 59 12.20 -8.39 2.23
N PHE A 60 11.72 -9.63 2.18
CA PHE A 60 11.97 -10.66 3.18
C PHE A 60 12.30 -11.98 2.50
N ASP A 61 13.56 -12.38 2.59
CA ASP A 61 14.03 -13.66 2.06
C ASP A 61 13.45 -14.84 2.86
N GLY A 62 13.11 -15.92 2.15
CA GLY A 62 12.69 -17.18 2.77
C GLY A 62 11.23 -17.25 3.20
N VAL A 63 10.38 -16.29 2.84
CA VAL A 63 8.92 -16.38 3.00
C VAL A 63 8.36 -17.38 1.99
N VAL A 64 7.72 -18.44 2.49
CA VAL A 64 7.13 -19.51 1.66
C VAL A 64 5.62 -19.41 1.53
N ASP A 65 4.95 -18.77 2.49
CA ASP A 65 3.50 -18.53 2.45
C ASP A 65 3.10 -17.29 3.25
N ILE A 66 1.90 -16.79 2.99
CA ILE A 66 1.28 -15.70 3.74
C ILE A 66 -0.19 -15.96 4.05
N THR A 67 -0.68 -15.33 5.11
CA THR A 67 -2.09 -14.96 5.24
C THR A 67 -2.20 -13.44 5.31
N PHE A 68 -3.33 -12.88 4.90
CA PHE A 68 -3.50 -11.43 4.87
C PHE A 68 -4.93 -11.00 5.16
N THR A 69 -5.03 -9.78 5.69
CA THR A 69 -6.29 -9.03 5.81
C THR A 69 -6.11 -7.72 5.08
N ASP A 70 -6.76 -7.59 3.92
CA ASP A 70 -6.77 -6.37 3.13
C ASP A 70 -7.65 -5.31 3.81
N TRP A 71 -7.09 -4.13 4.05
CA TRP A 71 -7.80 -2.99 4.61
C TRP A 71 -8.38 -2.07 3.53
N GLY A 72 -8.19 -2.41 2.26
CA GLY A 72 -8.71 -1.65 1.13
C GLY A 72 -7.83 -0.45 0.79
N VAL A 73 -8.41 0.48 0.04
CA VAL A 73 -7.75 1.73 -0.33
C VAL A 73 -7.75 2.68 0.85
N GLN A 74 -6.57 3.15 1.21
CA GLN A 74 -6.31 4.15 2.22
C GLN A 74 -5.85 5.45 1.53
N SER A 75 -5.93 6.57 2.26
CA SER A 75 -5.42 7.85 1.78
C SER A 75 -4.70 8.62 2.88
N CYS A 76 -3.74 9.44 2.48
CA CYS A 76 -3.09 10.41 3.36
C CYS A 76 -2.73 11.70 2.60
N LYS A 77 -2.49 12.78 3.34
CA LYS A 77 -1.95 14.02 2.76
C LYS A 77 -0.53 13.76 2.27
N ALA A 78 -0.23 14.22 1.05
CA ALA A 78 1.11 14.16 0.51
C ALA A 78 2.03 15.04 1.38
N PRO A 79 3.18 14.52 1.83
CA PRO A 79 4.15 15.34 2.55
C PRO A 79 4.67 16.46 1.65
N GLU A 80 5.10 17.57 2.24
CA GLU A 80 5.70 18.68 1.49
C GLU A 80 6.89 18.19 0.64
N GLY A 81 6.97 18.67 -0.61
CA GLY A 81 8.01 18.25 -1.57
C GLY A 81 7.69 16.95 -2.33
N HIS A 82 6.60 16.26 -2.03
CA HIS A 82 6.16 15.11 -2.83
C HIS A 82 5.79 15.54 -4.27
N PRO A 83 6.10 14.74 -5.33
CA PRO A 83 5.81 15.12 -6.72
C PRO A 83 4.34 15.45 -7.02
N ALA A 84 3.40 14.98 -6.18
CA ALA A 84 1.98 15.29 -6.29
C ALA A 84 1.66 16.79 -6.14
N TRP A 85 2.51 17.56 -5.45
CA TRP A 85 2.36 19.01 -5.31
C TRP A 85 2.47 19.75 -6.67
N ASN A 86 3.19 19.18 -7.64
CA ASN A 86 3.31 19.74 -9.00
C ASN A 86 2.02 19.64 -9.83
N LEU A 87 1.00 18.93 -9.35
CA LEU A 87 -0.28 18.76 -10.06
C LEU A 87 -1.37 19.72 -9.56
N ILE A 88 -1.10 20.44 -8.47
CA ILE A 88 -2.03 21.43 -7.94
C ILE A 88 -1.77 22.81 -8.53
N SER A 89 -0.50 23.11 -8.86
CA SER A 89 -0.02 24.36 -9.48
C SER A 89 -0.58 24.63 -10.86
#